data_AF-A0A7Y3HEB7-F1
#
_entry.id   AF-A0A7Y3HEB7-F1
#
_cell.length_a   1.000
_cell.length_b   1.000
_cell.length_c   1.000
_cell.angle_alpha   90.00
_cell.angle_beta   90.00
_cell.angle_gamma   90.00
#
_symmetry.space_group_name_H-M   'P 1'
#
loop_
_entity.id
_entity.type
_entity.pdbx_description
1 polymer ?
#
loop_
_entity_poly.entity_id
_entity_poly.type
_entity_poly.pdbx_seq_one_letter_code
_entity_poly.pdbx_strand_id
1 'polypeptide(L)' 'MPPATRTREPLSRDRVLTGALALADEIGIDKFTIRRLASALDTKPMTIYYHLPNKEAILDGMVDRVFEEIAL' A
#
# COMPACT_ATOMS: atom_id res chain seq x y z
N MET A 1 25.42 2.97 -21.99
CA MET A 1 24.25 3.69 -21.44
C MET A 1 24.32 3.63 -19.92
N PRO A 2 24.21 4.76 -19.21
CA PRO A 2 23.94 4.71 -17.78
C PRO A 2 22.52 4.17 -17.56
N PRO A 3 22.26 3.35 -16.52
CA PRO A 3 20.92 2.86 -16.24
C PRO A 3 20.01 4.04 -15.88
N ALA A 4 18.81 4.09 -16.47
CA ALA A 4 17.79 5.04 -16.09
C ALA A 4 17.50 4.84 -14.60
N THR A 5 17.87 5.82 -13.78
CA THR A 5 17.54 5.84 -12.36
C THR A 5 16.02 5.79 -12.28
N ARG A 6 15.45 4.65 -11.86
CA ARG A 6 14.02 4.56 -11.57
C ARG A 6 13.75 5.57 -10.46
N THR A 7 13.22 6.73 -10.83
CA THR A 7 12.80 7.75 -9.88
C THR A 7 11.75 7.08 -9.01
N ARG A 8 12.10 6.76 -7.76
CA ARG A 8 11.14 6.20 -6.80
C ARG A 8 10.06 7.26 -6.65
N GLU A 9 8.88 6.97 -7.17
CA GLU A 9 7.75 7.86 -7.03
C GLU A 9 7.47 8.06 -5.53
N PRO A 10 7.27 9.31 -5.06
CA PRO A 10 7.04 9.58 -3.64
C PRO A 10 5.90 8.71 -3.10
N LEU A 11 6.04 8.25 -1.86
CA LEU A 11 4.95 7.51 -1.22
C LEU A 11 3.77 8.47 -1.00
N SER A 12 2.57 7.99 -1.26
CA SER A 12 1.30 8.70 -1.05
C SER A 12 0.30 7.76 -0.41
N ARG A 13 -0.77 8.30 0.19
CA ARG A 13 -1.87 7.49 0.73
C ARG A 13 -2.43 6.53 -0.33
N ASP A 14 -2.67 7.06 -1.54
CA ASP A 14 -3.21 6.30 -2.67
C ASP A 14 -2.30 5.13 -3.09
N ARG A 15 -0.99 5.37 -3.17
CA ARG A 15 0.00 4.34 -3.50
C ARG A 15 0.09 3.26 -2.41
N VAL A 16 -0.04 3.66 -1.14
CA VAL A 16 -0.07 2.71 -0.02
C VAL A 16 -1.30 1.81 -0.10
N LEU A 17 -2.49 2.38 -0.35
CA LEU A 17 -3.74 1.61 -0.45
C LEU A 17 -3.75 0.68 -1.67
N THR A 18 -3.28 1.17 -2.82
CA THR A 18 -3.15 0.36 -4.05
C THR A 18 -2.19 -0.82 -3.83
N GLY A 19 -1.03 -0.58 -3.20
CA GLY A 19 -0.11 -1.66 -2.85
C GLY A 19 -0.64 -2.60 -1.78
N ALA A 20 -1.51 -2.12 -0.89
CA ALA A 20 -2.13 -2.93 0.14
C ALA A 20 -3.17 -3.89 -0.44
N LEU A 21 -4.00 -3.43 -1.38
CA LEU A 21 -4.92 -4.27 -2.16
C LEU A 21 -4.15 -5.34 -2.93
N ALA A 22 -3.16 -4.95 -3.73
CA ALA A 22 -2.37 -5.90 -4.51
C ALA A 22 -1.68 -6.96 -3.62
N LEU A 23 -1.12 -6.55 -2.48
CA LEU A 23 -0.52 -7.48 -1.54
C LEU A 23 -1.57 -8.42 -0.92
N ALA A 24 -2.73 -7.91 -0.54
CA ALA A 24 -3.82 -8.71 0.00
C ALA A 24 -4.35 -9.73 -1.00
N ASP A 25 -4.42 -9.39 -2.28
CA ASP A 25 -4.79 -10.31 -3.35
C ASP A 25 -3.76 -11.44 -3.52
N GLU A 26 -2.48 -11.12 -3.36
CA GLU A 26 -1.39 -12.10 -3.51
C GLU A 26 -1.32 -13.08 -2.32
N ILE A 27 -1.40 -12.57 -1.09
CA ILE A 27 -1.11 -13.37 0.12
C ILE A 27 -2.32 -13.67 0.99
N GLY A 28 -3.47 -13.04 0.72
CA GLY A 28 -4.65 -13.04 1.57
C GLY A 28 -4.53 -12.09 2.78
N ILE A 29 -5.67 -11.60 3.27
CA ILE A 29 -5.75 -10.66 4.40
C ILE A 29 -5.16 -11.23 5.70
N ASP A 30 -5.32 -12.53 5.96
CA ASP A 30 -4.80 -13.16 7.18
C ASP A 30 -3.28 -13.05 7.31
N LYS A 31 -2.58 -13.02 6.16
CA LYS A 31 -1.12 -12.94 6.08
C LYS A 31 -0.61 -11.51 5.91
N PHE A 32 -1.52 -10.53 5.87
CA PHE A 32 -1.20 -9.13 5.63
C PHE A 32 -0.58 -8.47 6.87
N THR A 33 0.54 -7.77 6.68
CA THR A 33 1.20 -6.97 7.72
C THR A 33 1.82 -5.71 7.14
N ILE A 34 1.98 -4.66 7.95
CA ILE A 34 2.65 -3.41 7.56
C ILE A 34 4.09 -3.66 7.10
N ARG A 35 4.79 -4.63 7.70
CA ARG A 35 6.16 -4.96 7.30
C ARG A 35 6.21 -5.54 5.89
N ARG A 36 5.27 -6.41 5.54
CA ARG A 36 5.17 -6.97 4.18
C ARG A 36 4.77 -5.91 3.18
N LEU A 37 3.84 -5.03 3.53
CA LEU A 37 3.47 -3.88 2.70
C LEU A 37 4.66 -2.95 2.46
N ALA A 38 5.42 -2.61 3.50
CA ALA A 38 6.62 -1.80 3.38
C ALA A 38 7.66 -2.45 2.45
N SER A 39 7.85 -3.77 2.57
CA SER A 39 8.73 -4.52 1.68
C SER A 39 8.24 -4.50 0.23
N ALA A 40 6.94 -4.71 0.01
CA ALA A 40 6.34 -4.70 -1.33
C ALA A 40 6.46 -3.32 -2.00
N LEU A 41 6.40 -2.23 -1.21
CA LEU A 41 6.51 -0.86 -1.69
C LEU A 41 7.95 -0.32 -1.72
N ASP A 42 8.95 -1.16 -1.38
CA ASP A 42 10.37 -0.78 -1.27
C ASP A 42 10.56 0.47 -0.37
N THR A 43 9.92 0.42 0.81
CA THR A 43 9.91 1.49 1.81
C THR A 43 10.03 0.94 3.23
N LYS A 44 10.03 1.84 4.22
CA LYS A 44 10.05 1.48 5.65
C LYS A 44 8.63 1.57 6.24
N PRO A 45 8.30 0.74 7.25
CA PRO A 45 7.02 0.84 7.97
C PRO A 45 6.72 2.25 8.49
N MET A 46 7.75 2.97 8.98
CA MET A 46 7.60 4.34 9.47
C MET A 46 7.09 5.31 8.39
N THR A 47 7.50 5.12 7.13
CA THR A 47 7.02 5.94 6.01
C THR A 47 5.55 5.65 5.71
N ILE A 48 5.10 4.40 5.86
CA ILE A 48 3.67 4.06 5.76
C ILE A 48 2.89 4.72 6.89
N TYR A 49 3.40 4.65 8.12
CA TYR A 49 2.76 5.26 9.30
C TYR A 49 2.58 6.78 9.19
N TYR A 50 3.42 7.45 8.41
CA TYR A 50 3.25 8.87 8.10
C TYR A 50 1.98 9.15 7.28
N HIS A 51 1.55 8.23 6.42
CA HIS A 51 0.34 8.38 5.61
C HIS A 51 -0.90 7.76 6.24
N LEU A 52 -0.73 6.64 6.94
CA LEU A 52 -1.82 5.87 7.55
C LEU A 52 -1.38 5.37 8.93
N PRO A 53 -2.06 5.78 10.01
CA PRO A 53 -1.52 5.67 11.37
C PRO A 53 -1.42 4.25 11.91
N ASN A 54 -2.18 3.30 11.35
CA ASN A 54 -2.25 1.91 11.82
C ASN A 54 -2.72 0.97 10.70
N LYS A 55 -2.80 -0.33 11.00
CA LYS A 55 -3.23 -1.36 10.04
C LYS A 55 -4.72 -1.21 9.74
N GLU A 56 -5.51 -0.86 10.74
CA GLU A 56 -6.96 -0.66 10.65
C GLU A 56 -7.29 0.43 9.63
N ALA A 57 -6.64 1.59 9.68
CA ALA A 57 -6.82 2.68 8.72
C ALA A 57 -6.45 2.30 7.28
N ILE A 58 -5.54 1.35 7.10
CA ILE A 58 -5.23 0.79 5.77
C ILE A 58 -6.37 -0.12 5.31
N LEU A 59 -6.85 -1.01 6.18
CA LEU A 59 -7.96 -1.91 5.86
C LEU A 59 -9.23 -1.12 5.56
N ASP A 60 -9.57 -0.12 6.37
CA ASP A 60 -10.71 0.77 6.14
C ASP A 60 -10.57 1.49 4.79
N GLY A 61 -9.39 2.04 4.49
CA GLY A 61 -9.14 2.68 3.21
C GLY A 61 -9.16 1.73 2.00
N MET A 62 -8.81 0.45 2.20
CA MET A 62 -8.96 -0.58 1.16
C MET A 62 -10.44 -0.87 0.91
N VAL A 63 -11.24 -0.96 1.97
CA VAL A 63 -12.69 -1.17 1.89
C VAL A 63 -13.35 -0.01 1.14
N ASP A 64 -13.07 1.24 1.53
CA ASP A 64 -13.59 2.43 0.87
C ASP A 64 -13.33 2.40 -0.64
N ARG A 65 -12.10 2.07 -1.04
CA ARG A 65 -11.68 2.04 -2.45
C ARG A 65 -12.38 0.95 -3.26
N VAL A 66 -12.54 -0.26 -2.69
CA VAL A 66 -13.29 -1.34 -3.36
C VAL A 66 -14.75 -0.95 -3.55
N PHE A 67 -15.35 -0.24 -2.59
CA PHE A 67 -16.72 0.25 -2.73
C PHE A 67 -16.84 1.38 -3.77
N GLU A 68 -15.84 2.26 -3.90
CA GLU A 68 -15.80 3.27 -4.97
C GLU A 68 -15.75 2.65 -6.37
N GLU A 69 -15.05 1.53 -6.55
CA GLU A 69 -14.97 0.81 -7.83
C GLU A 69 -16.29 0.10 -8.21
N ILE A 70 -17.11 -0.30 -7.22
CA ILE A 70 -18.40 -0.97 -7.44
C ILE A 70 -19.53 0.04 -7.70
N ALA A 71 -19.39 1.28 -7.23
CA ALA A 71 -20.40 2.32 -7.35
C ALA A 71 -20.39 3.08 -8.69
N LEU A 72 -19.55 2.67 -9.66
CA LEU A 72 -19.41 3.21 -11.01
C LEU A 72 -19.92 2.22 -12.07
#